data_AF-A0A1Q3SHK8-F1
#
_entry.id   AF-A0A1Q3SHK8-F1
#
_cell.length_a   1.000
_cell.length_b   1.000
_cell.length_c   1.000
_cell.angle_alpha   90.00
_cell.angle_beta   90.00
_cell.angle_gamma   90.00
#
_symmetry.space_group_name_H-M   'P 1'
#
loop_
_entity.id
_entity.type
_entity.pdbx_description
1 polymer ?
#
loop_
_entity_poly.entity_id
_entity_poly.type
_entity_poly.pdbx_seq_one_letter_code
_entity_poly.pdbx_strand_id
1 'polypeptide(L)'
;MDAYVTEEQQVEDLKKWFKKYGGILSWVVIIICLVASVFMYWQHHQQVIREQASEQYMALLESIEKEDKTTANAKADILLNRYASSPYAALASLVLASDAVQANDFKQAELHLNWVITNGKQIDFQRIAKIRLMRLFISQNKLDEAMQLYSDKKAGGFLTLMAELKGDILLKQKDIPGAKKAYELAYSSAPEEGMHGPLLKMKMEELGIKIPDAKNEEKAVEKEAAVS
;
A
#
# COMPACT_ATOMS: atom_id res chain seq x y z
N MET A 1 38.46 -28.96 44.19
CA MET A 1 37.87 -29.15 45.54
C MET A 1 36.51 -28.53 45.46
N ASP A 2 35.56 -29.32 44.95
CA ASP A 2 34.27 -28.85 44.50
C ASP A 2 33.40 -28.52 45.71
N ALA A 3 32.98 -27.26 45.78
CA ALA A 3 32.10 -26.76 46.83
C ALA A 3 30.69 -27.32 46.59
N TYR A 4 30.42 -28.49 47.16
CA TYR A 4 29.06 -29.01 47.29
C TYR A 4 28.28 -28.10 48.24
N VAL A 5 27.54 -27.15 47.68
CA VAL A 5 26.54 -26.37 48.42
C VAL A 5 25.46 -27.35 48.88
N THR A 6 25.33 -27.55 50.19
CA THR A 6 24.35 -28.46 50.79
C THR A 6 22.93 -27.98 50.46
N GLU A 7 22.00 -28.90 50.21
CA GLU A 7 20.62 -28.57 49.80
C GLU A 7 19.93 -27.57 50.76
N GLU A 8 20.24 -27.63 52.06
CA GLU A 8 19.70 -26.69 53.05
C GLU A 8 20.18 -25.24 52.86
N GLN A 9 21.45 -25.03 52.45
CA GLN A 9 21.97 -23.69 52.16
C GLN A 9 21.34 -23.10 50.91
N GLN A 10 21.08 -23.92 49.89
CA GLN A 10 20.38 -23.48 48.68
C GLN A 10 18.95 -23.02 48.98
N VAL A 11 18.25 -23.73 49.88
CA VAL A 11 16.90 -23.36 50.31
C VAL A 11 16.90 -22.07 51.13
N GLU A 12 17.87 -21.88 52.03
CA GLU A 12 18.00 -20.63 52.77
C GLU A 12 18.30 -19.43 51.88
N ASP A 13 19.19 -19.58 50.90
CA ASP A 13 19.56 -18.51 49.98
C ASP A 13 18.40 -18.12 49.07
N LEU A 14 17.61 -19.11 48.62
CA LEU A 14 16.36 -18.86 47.90
C LEU A 14 15.34 -18.10 48.76
N LYS A 15 15.21 -18.48 50.05
CA LYS A 15 14.30 -17.83 50.99
C LYS A 15 14.70 -16.39 51.29
N LYS A 16 16.01 -16.13 51.45
CA LYS A 16 16.58 -14.78 51.60
C LYS A 16 16.38 -13.94 50.34
N TRP A 17 16.57 -14.53 49.16
CA TRP A 17 16.31 -13.88 47.87
C TRP A 17 14.85 -13.48 47.72
N PHE A 18 13.91 -14.39 48.02
CA PHE A 18 12.47 -14.09 47.96
C PHE A 18 12.05 -13.05 49.00
N LYS A 19 12.61 -13.08 50.21
CA LYS A 19 12.35 -12.04 51.23
C LYS A 19 12.89 -10.67 50.82
N LYS A 20 13.99 -10.63 50.05
CA LYS A 20 14.63 -9.40 49.56
C LYS A 20 13.97 -8.84 48.30
N TYR A 21 13.56 -9.70 47.36
CA TYR A 21 13.09 -9.31 46.02
C TYR A 21 11.63 -9.65 45.73
N GLY A 22 10.94 -10.43 46.58
CA GLY A 22 9.57 -10.89 46.33
C GLY A 22 8.55 -9.76 46.15
N GLY A 23 8.72 -8.64 46.85
CA GLY A 23 7.89 -7.44 46.65
C GLY A 23 8.12 -6.79 45.27
N ILE A 24 9.38 -6.68 44.84
CA ILE A 24 9.74 -6.15 43.51
C ILE A 24 9.26 -7.10 42.42
N LEU A 25 9.45 -8.41 42.59
CA LEU A 25 8.99 -9.43 41.65
C LEU A 25 7.46 -9.40 41.51
N SER A 26 6.72 -9.22 42.61
CA SER A 26 5.26 -9.05 42.56
C SER A 26 4.85 -7.81 41.76
N TRP A 27 5.51 -6.66 41.98
CA TRP A 27 5.27 -5.45 41.19
C TRP A 27 5.58 -5.63 39.71
N VAL A 28 6.68 -6.31 39.37
CA VAL A 28 7.04 -6.62 37.98
C VAL A 28 5.97 -7.47 37.32
N VAL A 29 5.49 -8.52 37.99
CA VAL A 29 4.41 -9.39 37.47
C VAL A 29 3.12 -8.59 37.26
N ILE A 30 2.75 -7.72 38.22
CA ILE A 30 1.56 -6.86 38.09
C ILE A 30 1.68 -5.95 36.86
N ILE A 31 2.84 -5.30 36.67
CA ILE A 31 3.07 -4.43 35.51
C ILE A 31 2.95 -5.22 34.20
N ILE A 32 3.55 -6.43 34.13
CA ILE A 32 3.45 -7.29 32.94
C ILE A 32 1.99 -7.66 32.66
N CYS A 33 1.23 -8.07 33.68
CA CYS A 33 -0.19 -8.39 33.54
C CYS A 33 -1.00 -7.18 33.05
N LEU A 34 -0.76 -5.99 33.60
CA LEU A 34 -1.45 -4.77 33.17
C LEU A 34 -1.15 -4.43 31.71
N VAL A 35 0.12 -4.48 31.30
CA VAL A 35 0.52 -4.24 29.90
C VAL A 35 -0.12 -5.28 28.97
N ALA A 36 -0.10 -6.55 29.35
CA ALA A 36 -0.73 -7.62 28.57
C ALA A 36 -2.24 -7.42 28.43
N SER A 37 -2.94 -7.06 29.51
CA SER A 37 -4.39 -6.80 29.48
C SER A 37 -4.74 -5.60 28.59
N VAL A 38 -3.98 -4.50 28.66
CA VAL A 38 -4.17 -3.34 27.78
C VAL A 38 -3.96 -3.73 26.32
N PHE A 39 -2.91 -4.51 26.03
CA PHE A 39 -2.62 -4.98 24.68
C PHE A 39 -3.72 -5.89 24.13
N MET A 40 -4.18 -6.87 24.93
CA MET A 40 -5.28 -7.76 24.54
C MET A 40 -6.58 -7.00 24.30
N TYR A 41 -6.93 -6.05 25.19
CA TYR A 41 -8.10 -5.22 25.02
C TYR A 41 -8.03 -4.39 23.72
N TRP A 42 -6.87 -3.78 23.46
CA TRP A 42 -6.65 -3.02 22.22
C TRP A 42 -6.76 -3.90 20.98
N GLN A 43 -6.16 -5.10 21.00
CA GLN A 43 -6.24 -6.04 19.88
C GLN A 43 -7.68 -6.48 19.61
N HIS A 44 -8.45 -6.81 20.65
CA HIS A 44 -9.85 -7.19 20.54
C HIS A 44 -10.70 -6.03 20.01
N HIS A 45 -10.51 -4.83 20.54
CA HIS A 45 -11.21 -3.63 20.05
C HIS A 45 -10.95 -3.38 18.56
N GLN A 46 -9.71 -3.56 18.10
CA GLN A 46 -9.38 -3.44 16.69
C GLN A 46 -10.01 -4.55 15.82
N GLN A 47 -10.21 -5.75 16.37
CA GLN A 47 -10.94 -6.81 15.66
C GLN A 47 -12.40 -6.43 15.46
N VAL A 48 -13.08 -5.97 16.52
CA VAL A 48 -14.48 -5.52 16.44
C VAL A 48 -14.65 -4.37 15.45
N ILE A 49 -13.74 -3.38 15.46
CA ILE A 49 -13.76 -2.29 14.48
C ILE A 49 -13.64 -2.82 13.05
N ARG A 50 -12.74 -3.79 12.80
CA ARG A 50 -12.57 -4.36 11.46
C ARG A 50 -13.79 -5.15 11.00
N GLU A 51 -14.41 -5.90 11.91
CA GLU A 51 -15.63 -6.67 11.63
C GLU A 51 -16.79 -5.75 11.26
N GLN A 52 -17.07 -4.75 12.10
CA GLN A 52 -18.13 -3.76 11.83
C GLN A 52 -17.87 -2.95 10.54
N ALA A 53 -16.62 -2.57 10.28
CA ALA A 53 -16.25 -1.93 9.04
C ALA A 53 -16.44 -2.86 7.82
N SER A 54 -16.10 -4.14 7.95
CA SER A 54 -16.34 -5.13 6.90
C SER A 54 -17.82 -5.25 6.55
N GLU A 55 -18.70 -5.30 7.56
CA GLU A 55 -20.16 -5.36 7.34
C GLU A 55 -20.66 -4.14 6.56
N GLN A 56 -20.23 -2.93 6.94
CA GLN A 56 -20.63 -1.73 6.19
C GLN A 56 -20.08 -1.74 4.76
N TYR A 57 -18.88 -2.27 4.56
CA TYR A 57 -18.28 -2.40 3.22
C TYR A 57 -19.04 -3.41 2.34
N MET A 58 -19.44 -4.56 2.88
CA MET A 58 -20.26 -5.52 2.15
C MET A 58 -21.61 -4.92 1.76
N ALA A 59 -22.26 -4.21 2.70
CA ALA A 59 -23.53 -3.51 2.43
C ALA A 59 -23.37 -2.39 1.38
N LEU A 60 -22.23 -1.69 1.37
CA LEU A 60 -21.89 -0.72 0.32
C LEU A 60 -21.84 -1.40 -1.06
N LEU A 61 -21.09 -2.51 -1.18
CA LEU A 61 -20.97 -3.23 -2.45
C LEU A 61 -22.33 -3.74 -2.96
N GLU A 62 -23.13 -4.31 -2.06
CA GLU A 62 -24.50 -4.77 -2.39
C GLU A 62 -25.39 -3.61 -2.85
N SER A 63 -25.29 -2.44 -2.21
CA SER A 63 -26.07 -1.25 -2.60
C SER A 63 -25.67 -0.73 -3.98
N ILE A 64 -24.37 -0.77 -4.31
CA ILE A 64 -23.86 -0.39 -5.64
C ILE A 64 -24.37 -1.36 -6.70
N GLU A 65 -24.33 -2.68 -6.43
CA GLU A 65 -24.85 -3.70 -7.34
C GLU A 65 -26.35 -3.52 -7.63
N LYS A 66 -27.11 -3.08 -6.62
CA LYS A 66 -28.55 -2.75 -6.73
C LYS A 66 -28.83 -1.36 -7.30
N GLU A 67 -27.79 -0.60 -7.67
CA GLU A 67 -27.88 0.81 -8.09
C GLU A 67 -28.54 1.75 -7.06
N ASP A 68 -28.59 1.36 -5.78
CA ASP A 68 -29.10 2.19 -4.68
C ASP A 68 -28.00 3.14 -4.20
N LYS A 69 -27.84 4.25 -4.92
CA LYS A 69 -26.86 5.30 -4.61
C LYS A 69 -27.05 5.92 -3.24
N THR A 70 -28.29 5.98 -2.75
CA THR A 70 -28.57 6.63 -1.46
C THR A 70 -28.01 5.82 -0.30
N THR A 71 -28.29 4.51 -0.30
CA THR A 71 -27.75 3.59 0.70
C THR A 71 -26.25 3.42 0.53
N ALA A 72 -25.74 3.31 -0.70
CA ALA A 72 -24.31 3.22 -0.97
C ALA A 72 -23.54 4.40 -0.36
N ASN A 73 -23.97 5.64 -0.63
CA ASN A 73 -23.32 6.82 -0.07
C ASN A 73 -23.39 6.85 1.47
N ALA A 74 -24.54 6.49 2.06
CA ALA A 74 -24.66 6.43 3.52
C ALA A 74 -23.71 5.40 4.15
N LYS A 75 -23.53 4.22 3.53
CA LYS A 75 -22.59 3.18 4.00
C LYS A 75 -21.14 3.63 3.86
N ALA A 76 -20.82 4.27 2.74
CA ALA A 76 -19.51 4.88 2.53
C ALA A 76 -19.21 5.96 3.57
N ASP A 77 -20.14 6.86 3.85
CA ASP A 77 -19.94 7.93 4.83
C ASP A 77 -19.67 7.37 6.24
N ILE A 78 -20.34 6.29 6.61
CA ILE A 78 -20.06 5.59 7.88
C ILE A 78 -18.61 5.08 7.88
N LEU A 79 -18.16 4.44 6.80
CA LEU A 79 -16.79 3.95 6.68
C LEU A 79 -15.76 5.06 6.75
N LEU A 80 -15.95 6.12 5.97
CA LEU A 80 -15.05 7.27 5.86
C LEU A 80 -14.93 8.03 7.17
N ASN A 81 -16.02 8.18 7.93
CA ASN A 81 -16.05 9.01 9.14
C ASN A 81 -15.83 8.21 10.44
N ARG A 82 -16.41 7.01 10.56
CA ARG A 82 -16.32 6.20 11.79
C ARG A 82 -15.21 5.16 11.77
N TYR A 83 -14.85 4.69 10.57
CA TYR A 83 -13.88 3.60 10.41
C TYR A 83 -12.68 4.01 9.54
N ALA A 84 -12.32 5.30 9.55
CA ALA A 84 -11.25 5.88 8.72
C ALA A 84 -9.88 5.18 8.86
N SER A 85 -9.60 4.57 10.01
CA SER A 85 -8.38 3.81 10.26
C SER A 85 -8.36 2.41 9.62
N SER A 86 -9.53 1.89 9.25
CA SER A 86 -9.69 0.56 8.66
C SER A 86 -9.30 0.55 7.18
N PRO A 87 -8.81 -0.58 6.64
CA PRO A 87 -8.60 -0.73 5.20
C PRO A 87 -9.90 -0.60 4.39
N TYR A 88 -11.05 -0.91 4.99
CA TYR A 88 -12.36 -0.84 4.36
C TYR A 88 -12.78 0.59 4.01
N ALA A 89 -12.37 1.59 4.79
CA ALA A 89 -12.64 2.99 4.45
C ALA A 89 -11.89 3.43 3.18
N ALA A 90 -10.63 3.03 3.03
CA ALA A 90 -9.87 3.28 1.81
C ALA A 90 -10.46 2.55 0.60
N LEU A 91 -10.85 1.28 0.77
CA LEU A 91 -11.51 0.51 -0.29
C LEU A 91 -12.85 1.13 -0.71
N ALA A 92 -13.69 1.54 0.24
CA ALA A 92 -14.95 2.22 -0.04
C ALA A 92 -14.74 3.49 -0.87
N SER A 93 -13.79 4.34 -0.48
CA SER A 93 -13.46 5.54 -1.24
C SER A 93 -12.93 5.21 -2.65
N LEU A 94 -12.12 4.17 -2.81
CA LEU A 94 -11.65 3.72 -4.13
C LEU A 94 -12.80 3.22 -5.02
N VAL A 95 -13.79 2.55 -4.44
CA VAL A 95 -14.99 2.08 -5.16
C VAL A 95 -15.87 3.25 -5.57
N LEU A 96 -16.14 4.19 -4.66
CA LEU A 96 -16.89 5.41 -5.00
C LEU A 96 -16.19 6.26 -6.06
N ALA A 97 -14.86 6.34 -6.02
CA ALA A 97 -14.11 6.99 -7.09
C ALA A 97 -14.34 6.30 -8.45
N SER A 98 -14.41 4.97 -8.47
CA SER A 98 -14.70 4.20 -9.68
C SER A 98 -16.12 4.44 -10.19
N ASP A 99 -17.12 4.40 -9.30
CA ASP A 99 -18.52 4.70 -9.64
C ASP A 99 -18.68 6.12 -10.20
N ALA A 100 -18.03 7.10 -9.56
CA ALA A 100 -18.03 8.49 -9.99
C ALA A 100 -17.40 8.66 -11.39
N VAL A 101 -16.29 7.96 -11.71
CA VAL A 101 -15.72 7.95 -13.07
C VAL A 101 -16.71 7.36 -14.08
N GLN A 102 -17.39 6.26 -13.75
CA GLN A 102 -18.40 5.65 -14.63
C GLN A 102 -19.60 6.58 -14.88
N ALA A 103 -19.97 7.36 -13.87
CA ALA A 103 -20.99 8.39 -13.97
C ALA A 103 -20.51 9.69 -14.66
N ASN A 104 -19.25 9.75 -15.12
CA ASN A 104 -18.57 10.97 -15.62
C ASN A 104 -18.49 12.12 -14.60
N ASP A 105 -18.69 11.85 -13.31
CA ASP A 105 -18.48 12.81 -12.23
C ASP A 105 -17.02 12.77 -11.77
N PHE A 106 -16.16 13.36 -12.60
CA PHE A 106 -14.74 13.38 -12.30
C PHE A 106 -14.36 14.20 -11.07
N LYS A 107 -15.23 15.14 -10.63
CA LYS A 107 -14.98 15.94 -9.44
C LYS A 107 -15.13 15.08 -8.18
N GLN A 108 -16.16 14.23 -8.13
CA GLN A 108 -16.32 13.27 -7.04
C GLN A 108 -15.24 12.19 -7.08
N ALA A 109 -14.85 11.72 -8.27
CA ALA A 109 -13.74 10.79 -8.40
C ALA A 109 -12.44 11.36 -7.81
N GLU A 110 -12.10 12.60 -8.15
CA GLU A 110 -10.95 13.31 -7.59
C GLU A 110 -11.02 13.44 -6.06
N LEU A 111 -12.19 13.81 -5.52
CA LEU A 111 -12.41 13.94 -4.08
C LEU A 111 -12.12 12.62 -3.36
N HIS A 112 -12.70 11.53 -3.83
CA HIS A 112 -12.54 10.21 -3.21
C HIS A 112 -11.12 9.66 -3.34
N LEU A 113 -10.43 9.91 -4.46
CA LEU A 113 -9.02 9.52 -4.62
C LEU A 113 -8.12 10.31 -3.66
N ASN A 114 -8.32 11.63 -3.55
CA ASN A 114 -7.59 12.47 -2.60
C ASN A 114 -7.86 12.09 -1.15
N TRP A 115 -9.08 11.67 -0.83
CA TRP A 115 -9.41 11.17 0.50
C TRP A 115 -8.53 9.98 0.86
N VAL A 116 -8.34 9.01 -0.05
CA VAL A 116 -7.48 7.84 0.19
C VAL A 116 -6.03 8.25 0.38
N ILE A 117 -5.54 9.16 -0.47
CA ILE A 117 -4.15 9.67 -0.42
C ILE A 117 -3.86 10.31 0.94
N THR A 118 -4.83 11.03 1.50
CA THR A 118 -4.65 11.85 2.70
C THR A 118 -4.96 11.07 3.99
N ASN A 119 -6.02 10.25 3.98
CA ASN A 119 -6.56 9.63 5.19
C ASN A 119 -6.26 8.12 5.31
N GLY A 120 -6.09 7.44 4.17
CA GLY A 120 -5.85 6.00 4.13
C GLY A 120 -4.61 5.60 4.93
N LYS A 121 -4.64 4.45 5.59
CA LYS A 121 -3.50 3.96 6.40
C LYS A 121 -2.60 2.99 5.65
N GLN A 122 -3.09 2.44 4.55
CA GLN A 122 -2.39 1.46 3.74
C GLN A 122 -1.64 2.19 2.62
N ILE A 123 -0.31 2.13 2.66
CA ILE A 123 0.55 2.81 1.69
C ILE A 123 0.26 2.37 0.25
N ASP A 124 -0.09 1.10 0.04
CA ASP A 124 -0.38 0.59 -1.30
C ASP A 124 -1.70 1.13 -1.84
N PHE A 125 -2.72 1.32 -0.99
CA PHE A 125 -3.96 1.99 -1.40
C PHE A 125 -3.74 3.47 -1.74
N GLN A 126 -2.87 4.16 -0.98
CA GLN A 126 -2.48 5.53 -1.31
C GLN A 126 -1.77 5.60 -2.67
N ARG A 127 -0.87 4.66 -2.98
CA ARG A 127 -0.18 4.58 -4.28
C ARG A 127 -1.16 4.32 -5.42
N ILE A 128 -2.07 3.36 -5.25
CA ILE A 128 -3.12 3.08 -6.22
C ILE A 128 -3.98 4.32 -6.45
N ALA A 129 -4.37 5.02 -5.39
CA ALA A 129 -5.15 6.26 -5.50
C ALA A 129 -4.40 7.35 -6.28
N LYS A 130 -3.10 7.53 -6.03
CA LYS A 130 -2.25 8.46 -6.81
C LYS A 130 -2.18 8.11 -8.28
N ILE A 131 -1.96 6.84 -8.61
CA ILE A 131 -1.88 6.36 -10.00
C ILE A 131 -3.21 6.60 -10.73
N ARG A 132 -4.33 6.29 -10.08
CA ARG A 132 -5.67 6.55 -10.64
C ARG A 132 -5.94 8.04 -10.79
N LEU A 133 -5.51 8.87 -9.84
CA LEU A 133 -5.68 10.32 -9.90
C LEU A 133 -4.81 10.96 -10.99
N MET A 134 -3.57 10.48 -11.16
CA MET A 134 -2.71 10.86 -12.29
C MET A 134 -3.40 10.56 -13.63
N ARG A 135 -3.96 9.35 -13.80
CA ARG A 135 -4.71 9.00 -15.03
C ARG A 135 -5.91 9.90 -15.25
N LEU A 136 -6.65 10.23 -14.20
CA LEU A 136 -7.78 11.15 -14.25
C LEU A 136 -7.35 12.56 -14.69
N PHE A 137 -6.25 13.07 -14.14
CA PHE A 137 -5.72 14.36 -14.55
C PHE A 137 -5.17 14.35 -15.99
N ILE A 138 -4.50 13.28 -16.40
CA ILE A 138 -4.05 13.11 -17.80
C ILE A 138 -5.24 13.10 -18.78
N SER A 139 -6.34 12.43 -18.45
CA SER A 139 -7.54 12.39 -19.32
C SER A 139 -8.22 13.76 -19.41
N GLN A 140 -8.10 14.58 -18.37
CA GLN A 140 -8.58 15.96 -18.34
C GLN A 140 -7.57 16.99 -18.89
N ASN A 141 -6.43 16.54 -19.41
CA ASN A 141 -5.33 17.39 -19.86
C ASN A 141 -4.75 18.33 -18.77
N LYS A 142 -4.93 17.97 -17.49
CA LYS A 142 -4.37 18.62 -16.29
C LYS A 142 -2.97 18.06 -16.00
N LEU A 143 -2.03 18.35 -16.89
CA LEU A 143 -0.73 17.67 -16.90
C LEU A 143 0.16 18.07 -15.72
N ASP A 144 0.06 19.31 -15.27
CA ASP A 144 0.86 19.82 -14.15
C ASP A 144 0.40 19.19 -12.83
N GLU A 145 -0.91 19.10 -12.61
CA GLU A 145 -1.50 18.43 -11.45
C GLU A 145 -1.17 16.93 -11.46
N ALA A 146 -1.17 16.28 -12.63
CA ALA A 146 -0.74 14.89 -12.76
C ALA A 146 0.74 14.72 -12.39
N MET A 147 1.63 15.61 -12.86
CA MET A 147 3.05 15.54 -12.59
C MET A 147 3.38 15.79 -11.10
N GLN A 148 2.59 16.61 -10.40
CA GLN A 148 2.77 16.84 -8.95
C GLN A 148 2.56 15.58 -8.11
N LEU A 149 1.80 14.60 -8.59
CA LEU A 149 1.55 13.34 -7.89
C LEU A 149 2.67 12.31 -8.09
N TYR A 150 3.53 12.50 -9.10
CA TYR A 150 4.61 11.58 -9.44
C TYR A 150 5.73 11.58 -8.40
N SER A 151 6.26 10.40 -8.07
CA SER A 151 7.42 10.27 -7.18
C SER A 151 8.07 8.88 -7.25
N ASP A 152 9.25 8.78 -7.85
CA ASP A 152 10.04 7.53 -7.91
C ASP A 152 10.29 6.92 -6.53
N LYS A 153 10.78 7.74 -5.58
CA LYS A 153 11.16 7.29 -4.23
C LYS A 153 10.01 6.70 -3.42
N LYS A 154 8.77 7.04 -3.77
CA LYS A 154 7.56 6.61 -3.05
C LYS A 154 6.75 5.58 -3.82
N ALA A 155 7.17 5.23 -5.04
CA ALA A 155 6.43 4.33 -5.91
C ALA A 155 6.47 2.88 -5.44
N GLY A 156 7.55 2.43 -4.80
CA GLY A 156 7.70 1.03 -4.37
C GLY A 156 7.52 0.08 -5.55
N GLY A 157 6.75 -1.01 -5.35
CA GLY A 157 6.41 -1.96 -6.42
C GLY A 157 5.53 -1.39 -7.55
N PHE A 158 5.12 -0.12 -7.48
CA PHE A 158 4.32 0.54 -8.52
C PHE A 158 5.14 1.46 -9.43
N LEU A 159 6.48 1.39 -9.36
CA LEU A 159 7.37 2.27 -10.14
C LEU A 159 7.13 2.16 -11.64
N THR A 160 6.93 0.95 -12.17
CA THR A 160 6.57 0.73 -13.58
C THR A 160 5.36 1.57 -14.00
N LEU A 161 4.26 1.50 -13.24
CA LEU A 161 3.03 2.22 -13.58
C LEU A 161 3.18 3.74 -13.42
N MET A 162 3.90 4.20 -12.39
CA MET A 162 4.14 5.64 -12.19
C MET A 162 5.05 6.23 -13.28
N ALA A 163 6.10 5.50 -13.67
CA ALA A 163 7.02 5.92 -14.72
C ALA A 163 6.35 5.91 -16.10
N GLU A 164 5.47 4.93 -16.38
CA GLU A 164 4.65 4.92 -17.60
C GLU A 164 3.79 6.18 -17.68
N LEU A 165 3.07 6.52 -16.60
CA LEU A 165 2.23 7.72 -16.58
C LEU A 165 3.03 9.03 -16.70
N LYS A 166 4.25 9.08 -16.14
CA LYS A 166 5.15 10.21 -16.39
C LYS A 166 5.53 10.31 -17.87
N GLY A 167 5.80 9.19 -18.53
CA GLY A 167 6.03 9.15 -19.97
C GLY A 167 4.84 9.71 -20.75
N ASP A 168 3.62 9.30 -20.39
CA ASP A 168 2.38 9.80 -21.00
C ASP A 168 2.21 11.32 -20.83
N ILE A 169 2.53 11.85 -19.64
CA ILE A 169 2.49 13.29 -19.34
C ILE A 169 3.51 14.04 -20.21
N LEU A 170 4.77 13.60 -20.22
CA LEU A 170 5.85 14.25 -20.96
C LEU A 170 5.60 14.20 -22.47
N LEU A 171 5.04 13.10 -22.97
CA LEU A 171 4.66 12.95 -24.37
C LEU A 171 3.58 13.96 -24.76
N LYS A 172 2.54 14.13 -23.93
CA LYS A 172 1.50 15.18 -24.14
C LYS A 172 2.06 16.60 -24.06
N GLN A 173 3.10 16.81 -23.24
CA GLN A 173 3.84 18.08 -23.17
C GLN A 173 4.82 18.29 -24.34
N LYS A 174 4.92 17.32 -25.27
CA LYS A 174 5.87 17.29 -26.40
C LYS A 174 7.35 17.18 -26.00
N ASP A 175 7.64 16.81 -24.75
CA ASP A 175 8.99 16.44 -24.30
C ASP A 175 9.27 14.98 -24.66
N ILE A 176 9.60 14.75 -25.93
CA ILE A 176 9.91 13.40 -26.45
C ILE A 176 11.12 12.78 -25.75
N PRO A 177 12.26 13.49 -25.56
CA PRO A 177 13.40 12.92 -24.83
C PRO A 177 13.06 12.52 -23.39
N GLY A 178 12.27 13.33 -22.69
CA GLY A 178 11.80 13.03 -21.34
C GLY A 178 10.87 11.82 -21.31
N ALA A 179 9.92 11.75 -22.26
CA ALA A 179 8.99 10.63 -22.37
C ALA A 179 9.71 9.29 -22.60
N LYS A 180 10.72 9.27 -23.47
CA LYS A 180 11.54 8.08 -23.73
C LYS A 180 12.21 7.56 -22.46
N LYS A 181 12.89 8.43 -21.73
CA LYS A 181 13.55 8.08 -20.46
C LYS A 181 12.56 7.54 -19.44
N ALA A 182 11.36 8.10 -19.37
CA ALA A 182 10.33 7.65 -18.45
C ALA A 182 9.80 6.25 -18.82
N TYR A 183 9.59 5.96 -20.11
CA TYR A 183 9.18 4.62 -20.54
C TYR A 183 10.29 3.57 -20.39
N GLU A 184 11.55 3.93 -20.62
CA GLU A 184 12.70 3.06 -20.33
C GLU A 184 12.80 2.73 -18.84
N LEU A 185 12.59 3.72 -17.97
CA LEU A 185 12.49 3.50 -16.52
C LEU A 185 11.31 2.59 -16.19
N ALA A 186 10.14 2.82 -16.79
CA ALA A 186 8.96 1.99 -16.56
C ALA A 186 9.23 0.52 -16.93
N TYR A 187 9.88 0.31 -18.07
CA TYR A 187 10.25 -1.02 -18.55
C TYR A 187 11.23 -1.68 -17.57
N SER A 188 12.37 -1.07 -17.31
CA SER A 188 13.40 -1.62 -16.41
C SER A 188 12.96 -1.82 -14.95
N SER A 189 11.90 -1.16 -14.51
CA SER A 189 11.37 -1.28 -13.14
C SER A 189 10.36 -2.42 -12.96
N ALA A 190 10.03 -3.17 -14.00
CA ALA A 190 9.06 -4.26 -13.89
C ALA A 190 9.64 -5.40 -13.04
N PRO A 191 8.90 -5.92 -12.05
CA PRO A 191 9.43 -6.89 -11.10
C PRO A 191 9.65 -8.30 -11.69
N GLU A 192 8.98 -8.64 -12.79
CA GLU A 192 9.16 -9.92 -13.49
C GLU A 192 9.18 -9.71 -15.01
N GLU A 193 9.97 -10.51 -15.70
CA GLU A 193 9.96 -10.59 -17.16
C GLU A 193 8.56 -10.99 -17.65
N GLY A 194 7.89 -10.09 -18.36
CA GLY A 194 6.50 -10.28 -18.83
C GLY A 194 5.47 -9.41 -18.10
N MET A 195 5.84 -8.76 -16.99
CA MET A 195 5.01 -7.72 -16.37
C MET A 195 5.11 -6.35 -17.07
N HIS A 196 5.92 -6.23 -18.12
CA HIS A 196 5.85 -5.11 -19.06
C HIS A 196 4.55 -5.23 -19.85
N GLY A 197 3.54 -4.42 -19.50
CA GLY A 197 2.25 -4.43 -20.19
C GLY A 197 2.43 -4.24 -21.71
N PRO A 198 1.68 -4.96 -22.58
CA PRO A 198 1.78 -4.82 -24.04
C PRO A 198 1.65 -3.37 -24.51
N LEU A 199 0.84 -2.58 -23.82
CA LEU A 199 0.67 -1.15 -24.08
C LEU A 199 1.96 -0.34 -23.90
N LEU A 200 2.76 -0.62 -22.85
CA LEU A 200 4.02 0.07 -22.62
C LEU A 200 5.00 -0.22 -23.77
N LYS A 201 5.06 -1.47 -24.23
CA LYS A 201 5.88 -1.85 -25.40
C LYS A 201 5.45 -1.10 -26.66
N MET A 202 4.15 -1.04 -26.93
CA MET A 202 3.63 -0.26 -28.07
C MET A 202 4.00 1.22 -28.00
N LYS A 203 3.87 1.85 -26.82
CA LYS A 203 4.29 3.26 -26.61
C LYS A 203 5.79 3.47 -26.83
N MET A 204 6.61 2.50 -26.40
CA MET A 204 8.05 2.53 -26.62
C MET A 204 8.41 2.40 -28.11
N GLU A 205 7.77 1.48 -28.83
CA GLU A 205 7.95 1.27 -30.26
C GLU A 205 7.53 2.50 -31.08
N GLU A 206 6.41 3.13 -30.74
CA GLU A 206 5.94 4.38 -31.38
C GLU A 206 6.99 5.50 -31.29
N LEU A 207 7.75 5.53 -30.19
CA LEU A 207 8.85 6.47 -30.00
C LEU A 207 10.20 5.95 -30.55
N GLY A 208 10.24 4.78 -31.16
CA GLY A 208 11.45 4.15 -31.69
C GLY A 208 12.45 3.73 -30.61
N ILE A 209 11.98 3.45 -29.39
CA ILE A 209 12.80 2.91 -28.30
C ILE A 209 12.98 1.41 -28.57
N LYS A 210 14.24 0.95 -28.60
CA LYS A 210 14.52 -0.48 -28.76
C LYS A 210 14.11 -1.19 -27.48
N ILE A 211 13.17 -2.12 -27.59
CA ILE A 211 12.78 -3.00 -26.49
C ILE A 211 13.88 -4.06 -26.35
N PRO A 212 14.52 -4.21 -25.17
CA PRO A 212 15.42 -5.32 -24.92
C PRO A 212 14.65 -6.64 -25.07
N ASP A 213 15.00 -7.43 -26.09
CA ASP A 213 14.47 -8.78 -26.29
C ASP A 213 14.99 -9.71 -25.20
N ALA A 214 14.10 -10.37 -24.46
CA ALA A 214 14.45 -11.38 -23.45
C ALA A 214 15.36 -12.52 -23.99
N LYS A 215 15.30 -12.79 -25.31
CA LYS A 215 16.18 -13.78 -25.97
C LYS A 215 17.62 -13.32 -26.20
N ASN A 216 17.90 -12.02 -26.13
CA ASN A 216 19.24 -11.49 -26.39
C ASN A 216 20.10 -11.44 -25.13
N GLU A 217 19.50 -11.44 -23.93
CA GLU A 217 20.24 -11.50 -22.66
C GLU A 217 20.73 -12.93 -22.38
N GLU A 218 19.91 -13.95 -22.63
CA GLU A 218 20.32 -15.35 -22.51
C GLU A 218 21.52 -15.67 -23.42
N LYS A 219 21.51 -15.15 -24.66
CA LYS A 219 22.63 -15.28 -25.61
C LYS A 219 23.83 -14.40 -25.27
N ALA A 220 23.65 -13.29 -24.57
CA ALA A 220 24.74 -12.42 -24.15
C ALA A 220 25.50 -13.04 -22.96
N VAL A 221 24.76 -13.58 -21.98
CA VAL A 221 25.31 -14.31 -20.83
C VAL A 221 26.00 -15.60 -21.27
N GLU A 222 25.42 -16.34 -22.22
CA GLU A 222 26.02 -17.57 -22.76
C GLU A 222 27.30 -17.26 -23.57
N LYS A 223 27.35 -16.14 -24.29
CA LYS A 223 28.56 -15.70 -25.01
C LYS A 223 29.65 -15.21 -24.07
N GLU A 224 29.31 -14.56 -22.97
CA GLU A 224 30.28 -14.07 -21.98
C GLU A 224 30.87 -15.24 -21.17
N ALA A 225 30.05 -16.25 -20.84
CA ALA A 225 30.49 -17.49 -20.21
C ALA A 225 31.29 -18.43 -21.14
N ALA A 226 31.14 -18.31 -22.46
CA ALA A 226 31.90 -19.10 -23.44
C ALA A 226 33.26 -18.48 -23.81
N VAL A 227 33.56 -17.26 -23.34
CA VAL A 227 34.82 -16.54 -23.60
C VAL A 227 35.70 -16.44 -22.34
N SER A 228 35.18 -16.83 -21.17
CA SER A 228 35.93 -17.08 -19.93
C SER A 228 36.37 -18.53 -19.81
#